data_AF-A0A5B0GTF4-F1
#
_entry.id   AF-A0A5B0GTF4-F1
#
_cell.length_a   1.000
_cell.length_b   1.000
_cell.length_c   1.000
_cell.angle_alpha   90.00
_cell.angle_beta   90.00
_cell.angle_gamma   90.00
#
_symmetry.space_group_name_H-M   'P 1'
#
loop_
_entity.id
_entity.type
_entity.pdbx_description
1 polymer ?
#
loop_
_entity_poly.entity_id
_entity_poly.type
_entity_poly.pdbx_seq_one_letter_code
_entity_poly.pdbx_strand_id
1 'polypeptide(L)'
;MAALSLQGDWLSNDQLVESTRIWLQRNALTASWLERIEVVAEAREIARAVVEHELKDEGDARPEQLFTSAMTVQYASPVVAKIWRRCNSAVSN
;
A
#
# COMPACT_ATOMS: atom_id res chain seq x y z
N MET A 1 -5.37 2.93 -0.23
CA MET A 1 -6.56 2.24 -0.78
C MET A 1 -7.51 1.76 0.31
N ALA A 2 -7.10 0.89 1.25
CA ALA A 2 -7.99 0.45 2.34
C ALA A 2 -8.54 1.62 3.18
N ALA A 3 -7.70 2.60 3.54
CA ALA A 3 -8.14 3.81 4.20
C ALA A 3 -9.19 4.57 3.37
N LEU A 4 -8.92 4.80 2.07
CA LEU A 4 -9.85 5.42 1.14
C LEU A 4 -11.20 4.70 1.10
N SER A 5 -11.19 3.35 1.03
CA SER A 5 -12.41 2.53 1.03
C SER A 5 -13.18 2.62 2.36
N LEU A 6 -12.48 2.69 3.50
CA LEU A 6 -13.10 2.73 4.83
C LEU A 6 -13.60 4.11 5.25
N GLN A 7 -12.83 5.16 4.95
CA GLN A 7 -13.03 6.50 5.50
C GLN A 7 -13.37 7.54 4.43
N GLY A 8 -13.37 7.15 3.15
CA GLY A 8 -13.61 8.06 2.02
C GLY A 8 -12.45 9.01 1.70
N ASP A 9 -11.30 8.88 2.39
CA ASP A 9 -10.14 9.74 2.17
C ASP A 9 -8.81 8.96 2.23
N TRP A 10 -7.80 9.50 1.54
CA TRP A 10 -6.44 9.00 1.60
C TRP A 10 -5.83 9.24 2.99
N LEU A 11 -4.81 8.47 3.33
CA LEU A 11 -4.01 8.74 4.51
C LEU A 11 -3.28 10.08 4.35
N SER A 12 -3.21 10.86 5.42
CA SER A 12 -2.35 12.05 5.49
C SER A 12 -0.87 11.67 5.40
N ASN A 13 0.00 12.65 5.15
CA ASN A 13 1.45 12.40 5.10
C ASN A 13 1.97 11.82 6.43
N ASP A 14 1.49 12.32 7.57
CA ASP A 14 1.88 11.82 8.90
C ASP A 14 1.45 10.36 9.09
N GLN A 15 0.23 10.02 8.66
CA GLN A 15 -0.27 8.65 8.73
C GLN A 15 0.50 7.71 7.79
N LEU A 16 0.92 8.18 6.60
CA LEU A 16 1.76 7.42 5.69
C LEU A 16 3.17 7.18 6.26
N VAL A 17 3.79 8.19 6.87
CA VAL A 17 5.10 8.04 7.51
C VAL A 17 5.01 7.06 8.69
N GLU A 18 3.97 7.18 9.52
CA GLU A 18 3.77 6.29 10.67
C GLU A 18 3.47 4.85 10.23
N SER A 19 2.61 4.65 9.22
CA SER A 19 2.35 3.31 8.67
C SER A 19 3.61 2.67 8.09
N THR A 20 4.46 3.44 7.41
CA THR A 20 5.75 2.97 6.88
C THR A 20 6.69 2.56 8.02
N ARG A 21 6.75 3.37 9.09
CA ARG A 21 7.52 3.03 10.30
C ARG A 21 7.05 1.72 10.94
N ILE A 22 5.74 1.54 11.10
CA ILE A 22 5.15 0.31 11.66
C ILE A 22 5.48 -0.89 10.76
N TRP A 23 5.35 -0.75 9.45
CA TRP A 23 5.66 -1.82 8.50
C TRP A 23 7.14 -2.23 8.57
N LEU A 24 8.06 -1.27 8.57
CA LEU A 24 9.50 -1.53 8.71
C LEU A 24 9.81 -2.28 10.01
N GLN A 25 9.25 -1.81 11.14
CA GLN A 25 9.44 -2.43 12.45
C GLN A 25 8.93 -3.88 12.48
N ARG A 26 7.76 -4.16 11.88
CA ARG A 26 7.19 -5.52 11.81
C ARG A 26 8.03 -6.48 10.96
N ASN A 27 8.77 -5.96 9.99
CA ASN A 27 9.64 -6.74 9.11
C ASN A 27 11.11 -6.74 9.54
N ALA A 28 11.43 -6.20 10.73
CA ALA A 28 12.79 -6.03 11.23
C ALA A 28 13.72 -5.29 10.25
N LEU A 29 13.16 -4.34 9.49
CA LEU A 29 13.87 -3.50 8.53
C LEU A 29 14.09 -2.10 9.11
N THR A 30 15.14 -1.45 8.63
CA THR A 30 15.43 -0.04 8.92
C THR A 30 15.59 0.72 7.63
N ALA A 31 15.07 1.94 7.60
CA ALA A 31 15.31 2.90 6.54
C ALA A 31 15.57 4.26 7.18
N SER A 32 16.43 5.06 6.55
CA SER A 32 16.66 6.47 6.85
C SER A 32 15.38 7.27 6.64
N TRP A 33 15.38 8.52 7.12
CA TRP A 33 14.24 9.41 6.95
C TRP A 33 13.91 9.68 5.47
N LEU A 34 14.94 9.91 4.65
CA LEU A 34 14.78 10.19 3.22
C LEU A 34 14.20 8.98 2.48
N GLU A 35 14.75 7.79 2.70
CA GLU A 35 14.25 6.54 2.09
C GLU A 35 12.78 6.28 2.46
N ARG A 36 12.35 6.62 3.69
CA ARG A 36 10.93 6.50 4.08
C ARG A 36 10.03 7.45 3.30
N ILE A 37 10.49 8.68 3.03
CA ILE A 37 9.72 9.65 2.23
C ILE A 37 9.60 9.15 0.79
N GLU A 38 10.69 8.67 0.21
CA GLU A 38 10.72 8.13 -1.16
C GLU A 38 9.77 6.94 -1.29
N VAL A 39 9.85 5.97 -0.37
CA VAL A 39 8.94 4.81 -0.34
C VAL A 39 7.49 5.23 -0.20
N VAL A 40 7.19 6.23 0.65
CA VAL A 40 5.82 6.75 0.83
C VAL A 40 5.32 7.41 -0.47
N ALA A 41 6.16 8.20 -1.13
CA ALA A 41 5.79 8.87 -2.39
C ALA A 41 5.47 7.84 -3.48
N GLU A 42 6.35 6.86 -3.69
CA GLU A 42 6.14 5.79 -4.66
C GLU A 42 4.90 4.93 -4.33
N ALA A 43 4.73 4.55 -3.07
CA ALA A 43 3.56 3.79 -2.64
C ALA A 43 2.24 4.56 -2.88
N ARG A 44 2.26 5.88 -2.71
CA ARG A 44 1.10 6.75 -2.97
C ARG A 44 0.77 6.82 -4.46
N GLU A 45 1.77 7.00 -5.31
CA GLU A 45 1.57 7.02 -6.77
C GLU A 45 1.06 5.69 -7.30
N ILE A 46 1.64 4.57 -6.84
CA ILE A 46 1.16 3.22 -7.17
C ILE A 46 -0.30 3.06 -6.73
N ALA A 47 -0.61 3.44 -5.48
CA ALA A 47 -1.97 3.28 -4.95
C ALA A 47 -2.99 4.13 -5.73
N ARG A 48 -2.64 5.36 -6.13
CA ARG A 48 -3.51 6.22 -6.95
C ARG A 48 -3.76 5.60 -8.32
N ALA A 49 -2.69 5.20 -9.02
CA ALA A 49 -2.80 4.58 -10.34
C ALA A 49 -3.67 3.31 -10.31
N VAL A 50 -3.55 2.49 -9.26
CA VAL A 50 -4.37 1.28 -9.09
C VAL A 50 -5.84 1.65 -8.85
N VAL A 51 -6.12 2.65 -8.00
CA VAL A 51 -7.49 3.11 -7.76
C VAL A 51 -8.13 3.68 -9.02
N GLU A 52 -7.40 4.47 -9.80
CA GLU A 52 -7.93 5.15 -10.99
C GLU A 52 -8.13 4.21 -12.19
N HIS A 53 -7.29 3.18 -12.33
CA HIS A 53 -7.24 2.39 -13.56
C HIS A 53 -7.51 0.89 -13.39
N GLU A 54 -7.40 0.35 -12.18
CA GLU A 54 -7.38 -1.11 -11.98
C GLU A 54 -8.47 -1.65 -11.07
N LEU A 55 -9.03 -0.83 -10.18
CA LEU A 55 -10.19 -1.21 -9.38
C LEU A 55 -11.44 -1.18 -10.25
N LYS A 56 -12.18 -2.29 -10.26
CA LYS A 56 -13.42 -2.42 -11.04
C LYS A 56 -14.65 -2.18 -10.18
N ASP A 57 -14.54 -2.47 -8.89
CA ASP A 57 -15.57 -2.32 -7.88
C ASP A 57 -14.98 -1.61 -6.65
N GLU A 58 -15.76 -0.78 -5.97
CA GLU A 58 -15.35 -0.15 -4.69
C GLU A 58 -14.97 -1.21 -3.63
N GLY A 59 -15.58 -2.39 -3.74
CA GLY A 59 -15.31 -3.57 -2.93
C GLY A 59 -13.90 -4.12 -3.06
N ASP A 60 -13.20 -3.88 -4.17
CA ASP A 60 -11.84 -4.37 -4.45
C ASP A 60 -10.79 -3.72 -3.54
N ALA A 61 -11.07 -2.53 -3.01
CA ALA A 61 -10.21 -1.80 -2.09
C ALA A 61 -10.53 -2.05 -0.61
N ARG A 62 -11.54 -2.87 -0.31
CA ARG A 62 -11.91 -3.16 1.07
C ARG A 62 -10.78 -3.90 1.81
N PRO A 63 -10.58 -3.65 3.10
CA PRO A 63 -9.49 -4.28 3.86
C PRO A 63 -9.46 -5.80 3.74
N GLU A 64 -10.61 -6.47 3.74
CA GLU A 64 -10.72 -7.92 3.62
C GLU A 64 -10.29 -8.50 2.25
N GLN A 65 -10.20 -7.65 1.21
CA GLN A 65 -9.66 -8.00 -0.11
C GLN A 65 -8.17 -7.72 -0.25
N LEU A 66 -7.60 -6.94 0.69
CA LEU A 66 -6.20 -6.51 0.63
C LEU A 66 -5.35 -7.19 1.71
N PHE A 67 -5.98 -7.55 2.83
CA PHE A 67 -5.34 -8.11 4.00
C PHE A 67 -6.05 -9.37 4.49
N THR A 68 -5.25 -10.29 5.02
CA THR A 68 -5.73 -11.47 5.76
C THR A 68 -6.32 -11.05 7.12
N SER A 69 -7.06 -11.93 7.79
CA SER A 69 -7.49 -11.73 9.18
C SER A 69 -6.35 -11.45 10.17
N ALA A 70 -5.13 -11.94 9.89
CA ALA A 70 -3.93 -11.66 10.67
C ALA A 70 -3.29 -10.28 10.38
N MET A 71 -3.95 -9.42 9.59
CA MET A 71 -3.45 -8.13 9.09
C MET A 71 -2.12 -8.22 8.32
N THR A 72 -1.90 -9.35 7.63
CA THR A 72 -0.84 -9.52 6.64
C THR A 72 -1.39 -9.32 5.22
N VAL A 73 -0.52 -9.13 4.24
CA VAL A 73 -0.91 -8.90 2.84
C VAL A 73 -1.59 -10.16 2.26
N GLN A 74 -2.77 -10.00 1.65
CA GLN A 74 -3.49 -11.11 1.02
C GLN A 74 -3.01 -11.34 -0.42
N TYR A 75 -1.91 -12.08 -0.61
CA TYR A 75 -1.34 -12.32 -1.94
C TYR A 75 -2.23 -13.07 -2.93
N ALA A 76 -3.27 -13.76 -2.45
CA ALA A 76 -4.29 -14.40 -3.31
C ALA A 76 -5.20 -13.38 -4.00
N SER A 77 -5.26 -12.14 -3.53
CA SER A 77 -6.06 -11.07 -4.15
C SER A 77 -5.43 -10.62 -5.47
N PRO A 78 -6.20 -10.59 -6.57
CA PRO A 78 -5.69 -10.13 -7.87
C PRO A 78 -5.17 -8.68 -7.82
N VAL A 79 -5.79 -7.82 -7.02
CA VAL A 79 -5.37 -6.42 -6.85
C VAL A 79 -4.03 -6.36 -6.11
N VAL A 80 -3.89 -7.11 -5.03
CA VAL A 80 -2.62 -7.22 -4.28
C VAL A 80 -1.50 -7.76 -5.16
N ALA A 81 -1.77 -8.80 -5.95
CA ALA A 81 -0.78 -9.38 -6.85
C ALA A 81 -0.31 -8.40 -7.95
N LYS A 82 -1.18 -7.49 -8.41
CA LYS A 82 -0.81 -6.43 -9.36
C LYS A 82 0.06 -5.37 -8.70
N ILE A 83 -0.34 -4.88 -7.52
CA ILE A 83 0.45 -3.90 -6.74
C ILE A 83 1.83 -4.46 -6.47
N TRP A 84 1.91 -5.72 -6.01
CA TRP A 84 3.17 -6.40 -5.75
C TRP A 84 4.09 -6.39 -6.96
N ARG A 85 3.57 -6.75 -8.15
CA ARG A 85 4.35 -6.70 -9.39
C ARG A 85 4.85 -5.29 -9.70
N ARG A 86 4.02 -4.27 -9.52
CA ARG A 86 4.40 -2.88 -9.79
C ARG A 86 5.49 -2.38 -8.85
N CYS A 87 5.39 -2.71 -7.55
CA CYS A 87 6.46 -2.43 -6.59
C CYS A 87 7.76 -3.13 -6.99
N ASN A 88 7.70 -4.40 -7.40
CA ASN A 88 8.90 -5.16 -7.76
C ASN A 88 9.56 -4.64 -9.06
N SER A 89 8.76 -4.14 -10.01
CA SER A 89 9.27 -3.48 -11.22
C SER A 89 9.92 -2.12 -10.94
N ALA A 90 9.42 -1.37 -9.95
CA ALA A 90 10.01 -0.07 -9.57
C ALA A 90 11.40 -0.20 -8.92
N VAL A 91 11.67 -1.32 -8.25
CA VAL A 91 12.97 -1.59 -7.58
C VAL A 91 14.02 -2.15 -8.56
N SER A 92 13.61 -2.63 -9.73
CA SER A 92 14.49 -3.31 -10.70
C SER A 92 15.05 -2.36 -11.77
N ASN A 93 14.91 -1.05 -11.60
CA ASN A 93 15.25 -0.04 -12.61
C ASN A 93 16.27 0.97 -12.07
#